data_AF-D9MZ48-F1
#
_entry.id   AF-D9MZ48-F1
#
_cell.length_a   1.000
_cell.length_b   1.000
_cell.length_c   1.000
_cell.angle_alpha   90.00
_cell.angle_beta   90.00
_cell.angle_gamma   90.00
#
_symmetry.space_group_name_H-M   'P 1'
#
loop_
_entity.id
_entity.type
_entity.pdbx_description
1 polymer ?
#
loop_
_entity_poly.entity_id
_entity_poly.type
_entity_poly.pdbx_seq_one_letter_code
_entity_poly.pdbx_strand_id
1 'polypeptide(L)'
;VFIMDNCDEVIPEYLNFVRGVVDSEDLPLNISREMLQQSKILKVIRKNLVKKCMELFDDIAEDKENYKKFYEQFAKNLKLGIHEDTTNRKKIADFLRYHTSQSGDEMTSFKEYVSRMKENQKSIYYITGESREVVQSSAFVENVKKRGIEVIYMVDPIDEYAVQQLKEYEGKTLVSVTKEGLELPEDEEEKKRFEEATAEYEGLCKVVKEILDKKVEKVTVSNRLVTSP
;
A
#
# COMPACT_ATOMS: atom_id res chain seq x y z
N VAL A 1 -19.99 19.71 -30.51
CA VAL A 1 -20.50 20.96 -29.87
C VAL A 1 -19.97 20.97 -28.44
N PHE A 2 -19.38 22.05 -27.96
CA PHE A 2 -18.90 22.11 -26.57
C PHE A 2 -20.10 22.25 -25.61
N ILE A 3 -20.11 21.44 -24.54
CA ILE A 3 -21.20 21.39 -23.55
C ILE A 3 -20.68 21.79 -22.16
N MET A 4 -19.62 21.14 -21.66
CA MET A 4 -19.01 21.45 -20.37
C MET A 4 -17.54 20.98 -20.31
N ASP A 5 -16.76 21.56 -19.42
CA ASP A 5 -15.34 21.25 -19.15
C ASP A 5 -15.07 20.72 -17.73
N ASN A 6 -15.97 20.92 -16.77
CA ASN A 6 -15.79 20.47 -15.38
C ASN A 6 -16.88 19.46 -14.95
N CYS A 7 -16.81 18.24 -15.49
CA CYS A 7 -17.74 17.17 -15.18
C CYS A 7 -17.16 16.18 -14.15
N ASP A 8 -17.32 16.50 -12.87
CA ASP A 8 -16.88 15.66 -11.73
C ASP A 8 -17.48 14.24 -11.77
N GLU A 9 -18.58 14.05 -12.51
CA GLU A 9 -19.23 12.75 -12.68
C GLU A 9 -18.53 11.83 -13.70
N VAL A 10 -17.74 12.39 -14.63
CA VAL A 10 -17.17 11.66 -15.77
C VAL A 10 -15.82 11.01 -15.44
N ILE A 11 -15.07 11.55 -14.48
CA ILE A 11 -13.78 11.00 -14.09
C ILE A 11 -13.68 10.98 -12.56
N PRO A 12 -13.12 9.92 -11.93
CA PRO A 12 -12.91 9.93 -10.48
C PRO A 12 -11.82 10.94 -10.09
N GLU A 13 -11.89 11.43 -8.85
CA GLU A 13 -10.96 12.43 -8.30
C GLU A 13 -9.50 12.01 -8.44
N TYR A 14 -9.20 10.72 -8.19
CA TYR A 14 -7.84 10.21 -8.31
C TYR A 14 -7.29 10.25 -9.76
N LEU A 15 -8.11 10.47 -10.78
CA LEU A 15 -7.70 10.65 -12.18
C LEU A 15 -7.90 12.09 -12.68
N ASN A 16 -8.13 13.06 -11.78
CA ASN A 16 -8.38 14.47 -12.12
C ASN A 16 -7.22 15.15 -12.88
N PHE A 17 -6.04 14.53 -12.95
CA PHE A 17 -4.89 15.00 -13.73
C PHE A 17 -4.98 14.63 -15.21
N VAL A 18 -5.82 13.65 -15.58
CA VAL A 18 -6.02 13.25 -16.96
C VAL A 18 -6.75 14.37 -17.70
N ARG A 19 -6.24 14.75 -18.87
CA ARG A 19 -6.82 15.76 -19.75
C ARG A 19 -7.20 15.09 -21.06
N GLY A 20 -8.36 15.44 -21.59
CA GLY A 20 -8.88 14.86 -22.82
C GLY A 20 -10.19 15.49 -23.25
N VAL A 21 -10.71 15.00 -24.38
CA VAL A 21 -11.99 15.41 -24.94
C VAL A 21 -12.87 14.17 -25.05
N VAL A 22 -14.10 14.26 -24.54
CA VAL A 22 -15.12 13.23 -24.69
C VAL A 22 -16.18 13.78 -25.65
N ASP A 23 -16.28 13.18 -26.83
CA ASP A 23 -17.31 13.49 -27.81
C ASP A 23 -18.33 12.35 -27.85
N SER A 24 -19.62 12.67 -27.75
CA SER A 24 -20.70 11.70 -27.68
C SER A 24 -21.97 12.25 -28.29
N GLU A 25 -22.58 11.47 -29.17
CA GLU A 25 -23.81 11.81 -29.88
C GLU A 25 -25.08 11.53 -29.03
N ASP A 26 -24.97 10.70 -27.99
CA ASP A 26 -26.09 10.12 -27.24
C ASP A 26 -26.31 10.76 -25.85
N LEU A 27 -25.69 11.89 -25.55
CA LEU A 27 -25.83 12.52 -24.23
C LEU A 27 -27.22 13.19 -24.06
N PRO A 28 -27.97 12.86 -22.99
CA PRO A 28 -29.25 13.51 -22.71
C PRO A 28 -29.00 14.93 -22.20
N LEU A 29 -29.04 15.88 -23.14
CA LEU A 29 -28.89 17.30 -22.84
C LEU A 29 -30.21 17.87 -22.32
N ASN A 30 -30.12 18.76 -21.33
CA ASN A 30 -31.24 19.61 -20.98
C ASN A 30 -31.58 20.56 -22.15
N ILE A 31 -32.74 21.24 -22.07
CA ILE A 31 -33.20 22.15 -23.13
C ILE A 31 -32.20 23.28 -23.39
N SER A 32 -31.50 23.78 -22.37
CA SER A 32 -30.47 24.83 -22.53
C SER A 32 -29.15 24.31 -23.12
N ARG A 33 -28.95 22.99 -23.19
CA ARG A 33 -27.68 22.33 -23.57
C ARG A 33 -26.47 22.74 -22.74
N GLU A 34 -26.69 23.22 -21.52
CA GLU A 34 -25.64 23.67 -20.60
C GLU A 34 -25.39 22.68 -19.46
N MET A 35 -26.36 21.81 -19.16
CA MET A 35 -26.22 20.82 -18.08
C MET A 35 -26.62 19.44 -18.56
N LEU A 36 -25.78 18.46 -18.23
CA LEU A 36 -26.09 17.06 -18.43
C LEU A 36 -27.11 16.63 -17.39
N GLN A 37 -28.18 15.96 -17.82
CA GLN A 37 -29.06 15.29 -16.89
C GLN A 37 -28.31 14.10 -16.29
N GLN A 38 -28.32 13.97 -14.96
CA GLN A 38 -27.74 12.82 -14.27
C GLN A 38 -28.33 11.54 -14.85
N SER A 39 -27.52 10.83 -15.61
CA SER A 39 -27.97 9.69 -16.42
C SER A 39 -27.07 8.50 -16.18
N LYS A 40 -27.65 7.31 -16.34
CA LYS A 40 -26.90 6.05 -16.34
C LYS A 40 -25.75 6.05 -17.37
N ILE A 41 -25.85 6.89 -18.41
CA ILE A 41 -24.87 7.03 -19.49
C ILE A 41 -23.55 7.61 -18.94
N LEU A 42 -23.58 8.65 -18.11
CA LEU A 42 -22.35 9.22 -17.52
C LEU A 42 -21.56 8.21 -16.68
N LYS A 43 -22.27 7.34 -15.94
CA LYS A 43 -21.64 6.26 -15.17
C LYS A 43 -20.95 5.24 -16.08
N VAL A 44 -21.54 4.94 -17.24
CA VAL A 44 -20.93 4.03 -18.24
C VAL A 44 -19.71 4.67 -18.88
N ILE A 45 -19.81 5.95 -19.26
CA ILE A 45 -18.67 6.73 -19.80
C ILE A 45 -17.52 6.73 -18.79
N ARG A 46 -17.78 7.08 -17.52
CA ARG A 46 -16.78 7.06 -16.46
C ARG A 46 -16.11 5.70 -16.33
N LYS A 47 -16.88 4.61 -16.28
CA LYS A 47 -16.33 3.26 -16.19
C LYS A 47 -15.41 2.93 -17.37
N ASN A 48 -15.79 3.32 -18.58
CA ASN A 48 -14.97 3.08 -19.78
C ASN A 48 -13.71 3.94 -19.81
N LEU A 49 -13.79 5.21 -19.40
CA LEU A 49 -12.63 6.10 -19.29
C LEU A 49 -11.63 5.58 -18.26
N VAL A 50 -12.10 5.18 -17.07
CA VAL A 50 -11.25 4.57 -16.03
C VAL A 50 -10.55 3.34 -16.60
N LYS A 51 -11.28 2.45 -17.29
CA LYS A 51 -10.69 1.27 -17.93
C LYS A 51 -9.59 1.66 -18.93
N LYS A 52 -9.83 2.65 -19.79
CA LYS A 52 -8.84 3.14 -20.77
C LYS A 52 -7.64 3.81 -20.12
N CYS A 53 -7.82 4.50 -18.99
CA CYS A 53 -6.70 5.04 -18.22
C CYS A 53 -5.83 3.91 -17.64
N MET A 54 -6.43 2.82 -17.14
CA MET A 54 -5.67 1.68 -16.64
C MET A 54 -4.89 0.98 -17.76
N GLU A 55 -5.50 0.80 -18.94
CA GLU A 55 -4.80 0.27 -20.13
C GLU A 55 -3.61 1.19 -20.52
N LEU A 56 -3.79 2.51 -20.51
CA LEU A 56 -2.70 3.46 -20.76
C LEU A 56 -1.59 3.37 -19.70
N PHE A 57 -1.93 3.20 -18.42
CA PHE A 57 -0.93 3.06 -17.37
C PHE A 57 -0.15 1.74 -17.49
N ASP A 58 -0.77 0.68 -18.01
CA ASP A 58 -0.05 -0.54 -18.38
C ASP A 58 0.96 -0.28 -19.49
N ASP A 59 0.55 0.39 -20.57
CA ASP A 59 1.45 0.73 -21.69
C ASP A 59 2.63 1.60 -21.23
N ILE A 60 2.38 2.60 -20.37
CA ILE A 60 3.45 3.43 -19.79
C ILE A 60 4.37 2.56 -18.90
N ALA A 61 3.83 1.57 -18.20
CA ALA A 61 4.61 0.69 -17.32
C ALA A 61 5.57 -0.24 -18.07
N GLU A 62 5.37 -0.46 -19.37
CA GLU A 62 6.32 -1.21 -20.21
C GLU A 62 7.65 -0.45 -20.40
N ASP A 63 7.63 0.88 -20.33
CA ASP A 63 8.81 1.73 -20.37
C ASP A 63 9.18 2.19 -18.95
N LYS A 64 10.21 1.55 -18.38
CA LYS A 64 10.66 1.82 -17.00
C LYS A 64 11.05 3.29 -16.77
N GLU A 65 11.64 3.97 -17.76
CA GLU A 65 12.08 5.36 -17.60
C GLU A 65 10.89 6.32 -17.59
N ASN A 66 9.96 6.14 -18.54
CA ASN A 66 8.74 6.94 -18.59
C ASN A 66 7.82 6.65 -17.41
N TYR A 67 7.73 5.39 -16.99
CA TYR A 67 6.97 5.00 -15.82
C TYR A 67 7.51 5.62 -14.53
N LYS A 68 8.83 5.70 -14.37
CA LYS A 68 9.44 6.38 -13.23
C LYS A 68 8.99 7.84 -13.16
N LYS A 69 9.05 8.57 -14.28
CA LYS A 69 8.59 9.97 -14.36
C LYS A 69 7.09 10.09 -14.05
N PHE A 70 6.27 9.20 -14.62
CA PHE A 70 4.84 9.15 -14.36
C PHE A 70 4.55 8.91 -12.87
N TYR A 71 5.19 7.92 -12.27
CA TYR A 71 4.99 7.56 -10.87
C TYR A 71 5.45 8.69 -9.93
N GLU A 72 6.60 9.31 -10.17
CA GLU A 72 7.08 10.45 -9.38
C GLU A 72 6.07 11.61 -9.33
N GLN A 73 5.35 11.87 -10.44
CA GLN A 73 4.36 12.94 -10.51
C GLN A 73 2.98 12.53 -9.96
N PHE A 74 2.56 11.28 -10.17
CA PHE A 74 1.17 10.84 -9.95
C PHE A 74 1.02 9.71 -8.93
N ALA A 75 2.06 9.33 -8.18
CA ALA A 75 1.97 8.29 -7.15
C ALA A 75 0.87 8.58 -6.12
N LYS A 76 0.71 9.84 -5.70
CA LYS A 76 -0.34 10.25 -4.76
C LYS A 76 -1.73 10.00 -5.31
N ASN A 77 -1.94 10.26 -6.60
CA ASN A 77 -3.18 9.95 -7.31
C ASN A 77 -3.44 8.44 -7.32
N LEU A 78 -2.45 7.61 -7.65
CA LEU A 78 -2.61 6.15 -7.61
C LEU A 78 -2.95 5.64 -6.21
N LYS A 79 -2.25 6.14 -5.18
CA LYS A 79 -2.50 5.79 -3.77
C LYS A 79 -3.88 6.24 -3.30
N LEU A 80 -4.37 7.40 -3.76
CA LEU A 80 -5.76 7.83 -3.54
C LEU A 80 -6.75 6.88 -4.22
N GLY A 81 -6.44 6.43 -5.45
CA GLY A 81 -7.23 5.43 -6.16
C GLY A 81 -7.36 4.11 -5.41
N ILE A 82 -6.31 3.65 -4.70
CA ILE A 82 -6.40 2.50 -3.79
C ILE A 82 -7.40 2.74 -2.67
N HIS A 83 -7.39 3.95 -2.10
CA HIS A 83 -8.27 4.29 -1.00
C HIS A 83 -9.75 4.33 -1.45
N GLU A 84 -10.04 5.00 -2.57
CA GLU A 84 -11.39 5.29 -3.02
C GLU A 84 -12.02 4.22 -3.93
N ASP A 85 -11.27 3.70 -4.91
CA ASP A 85 -11.81 2.88 -5.99
C ASP A 85 -11.74 1.39 -5.67
N THR A 86 -12.72 0.91 -4.91
CA THR A 86 -12.82 -0.50 -4.53
C THR A 86 -12.88 -1.45 -5.73
N THR A 87 -13.42 -1.00 -6.88
CA THR A 87 -13.58 -1.86 -8.07
C THR A 87 -12.24 -2.06 -8.78
N ASN A 88 -11.46 -1.00 -8.94
CA ASN A 88 -10.18 -1.04 -9.66
C ASN A 88 -8.96 -1.19 -8.75
N ARG A 89 -9.13 -1.20 -7.41
CA ARG A 89 -8.04 -1.31 -6.42
C ARG A 89 -6.99 -2.36 -6.75
N LYS A 90 -7.41 -3.57 -7.13
CA LYS A 90 -6.49 -4.66 -7.48
C LYS A 90 -5.59 -4.29 -8.65
N LYS A 91 -6.15 -3.67 -9.68
CA LYS A 91 -5.41 -3.20 -10.86
C LYS A 91 -4.52 -2.00 -10.52
N ILE A 92 -5.01 -1.06 -9.72
CA ILE A 92 -4.22 0.10 -9.28
C ILE A 92 -3.00 -0.34 -8.47
N ALA A 93 -3.11 -1.42 -7.69
CA ALA A 93 -2.00 -1.95 -6.90
C ALA A 93 -0.83 -2.43 -7.77
N ASP A 94 -1.08 -2.88 -9.01
CA ASP A 94 -0.02 -3.26 -9.97
C ASP A 94 0.85 -2.07 -10.37
N PHE A 95 0.33 -0.86 -10.26
CA PHE A 95 1.01 0.39 -10.59
C PHE A 95 1.84 0.94 -9.42
N LEU A 96 1.65 0.44 -8.20
CA LEU A 96 2.42 0.94 -7.07
C LEU A 96 3.89 0.53 -7.15
N ARG A 97 4.76 1.46 -6.76
CA ARG A 97 6.21 1.28 -6.65
C ARG A 97 6.69 1.80 -5.31
N TYR A 98 7.57 1.03 -4.67
CA TYR A 98 8.09 1.35 -3.35
C TYR A 98 9.58 1.03 -3.26
N HIS A 99 10.29 1.74 -2.40
CA HIS A 99 11.60 1.27 -1.95
C HIS A 99 11.42 0.10 -1.00
N THR A 100 12.39 -0.81 -0.98
CA THR A 100 12.40 -1.94 -0.06
C THR A 100 13.77 -2.12 0.57
N SER A 101 13.85 -3.02 1.54
CA SER A 101 15.12 -3.40 2.15
C SER A 101 16.11 -4.06 1.19
N GLN A 102 15.68 -4.51 0.00
CA GLN A 102 16.52 -5.18 -0.99
C GLN A 102 16.64 -4.42 -2.32
N SER A 103 15.79 -3.42 -2.58
CA SER A 103 15.75 -2.73 -3.87
C SER A 103 16.84 -1.66 -4.07
N GLY A 104 17.62 -1.36 -3.02
CA GLY A 104 18.59 -0.27 -3.07
C GLY A 104 17.89 1.06 -3.37
N ASP A 105 18.43 1.86 -4.29
CA ASP A 105 17.86 3.17 -4.65
C ASP A 105 16.78 3.11 -5.73
N GLU A 106 16.47 1.92 -6.24
CA GLU A 106 15.36 1.74 -7.16
C GLU A 106 14.08 1.43 -6.39
N MET A 107 12.95 1.89 -6.91
CA MET A 107 11.65 1.42 -6.47
C MET A 107 11.27 0.15 -7.23
N THR A 108 10.57 -0.76 -6.57
CA THR A 108 10.10 -2.03 -7.10
C THR A 108 8.57 -2.14 -6.94
N SER A 109 7.94 -2.94 -7.79
CA SER A 109 6.50 -3.24 -7.72
C SER A 109 6.17 -4.30 -6.68
N PHE A 110 4.89 -4.39 -6.29
CA PHE A 110 4.42 -5.52 -5.49
C PHE A 110 4.63 -6.87 -6.19
N LYS A 111 4.43 -6.94 -7.52
CA LYS A 111 4.66 -8.15 -8.31
C LYS A 111 6.11 -8.63 -8.24
N GLU A 112 7.05 -7.70 -8.36
CA GLU A 112 8.48 -7.98 -8.22
C GLU A 112 8.86 -8.38 -6.79
N TYR A 113 8.24 -7.78 -5.77
CA TYR A 113 8.39 -8.25 -4.39
C TYR A 113 7.89 -9.70 -4.26
N VAL A 114 6.69 -10.00 -4.79
CA VAL A 114 6.08 -11.33 -4.72
C VAL A 114 6.96 -12.39 -5.40
N SER A 115 7.60 -12.06 -6.52
CA SER A 115 8.51 -12.99 -7.20
C SER A 115 9.80 -13.29 -6.43
N ARG A 116 10.17 -12.44 -5.47
CA ARG A 116 11.32 -12.62 -4.55
C ARG A 116 10.93 -13.15 -3.17
N MET A 117 9.64 -13.41 -2.93
CA MET A 117 9.19 -13.97 -1.66
C MET A 117 9.80 -15.35 -1.42
N LYS A 118 10.19 -15.62 -0.18
CA LYS A 118 10.65 -16.96 0.21
C LYS A 118 9.51 -17.97 0.16
N GLU A 119 9.83 -19.25 -0.03
CA GLU A 119 8.82 -20.32 -0.13
C GLU A 119 7.89 -20.41 1.11
N ASN A 120 8.44 -20.16 2.30
CA ASN A 120 7.70 -20.15 3.56
C ASN A 120 7.06 -18.79 3.90
N GLN A 121 7.22 -17.78 3.05
CA GLN A 121 6.68 -16.44 3.26
C GLN A 121 5.23 -16.35 2.76
N LYS A 122 4.30 -16.10 3.70
CA LYS A 122 2.85 -16.02 3.39
C LYS A 122 2.35 -14.59 3.17
N SER A 123 3.11 -13.61 3.64
CA SER A 123 2.68 -12.21 3.69
C SER A 123 3.73 -11.25 3.11
N ILE A 124 3.23 -10.10 2.65
CA ILE A 124 4.04 -8.96 2.23
C ILE A 124 4.25 -8.09 3.45
N TYR A 125 5.51 -7.88 3.85
CA TYR A 125 5.85 -7.11 5.03
C TYR A 125 6.15 -5.66 4.65
N TYR A 126 5.57 -4.73 5.39
CA TYR A 126 5.80 -3.31 5.17
C TYR A 126 5.99 -2.57 6.50
N ILE A 127 6.58 -1.38 6.41
CA ILE A 127 6.67 -0.40 7.49
C ILE A 127 6.30 0.97 6.93
N THR A 128 5.52 1.71 7.69
CA THR A 128 5.20 3.12 7.45
C THR A 128 6.03 4.01 8.38
N GLY A 129 6.35 5.23 7.92
CA GLY A 129 7.04 6.22 8.75
C GLY A 129 7.30 7.53 8.01
N GLU A 130 8.02 8.45 8.65
CA GLU A 130 8.19 9.82 8.16
C GLU A 130 9.21 9.96 7.02
N SER A 131 10.17 9.03 6.92
CA SER A 131 11.22 9.04 5.90
C SER A 131 11.80 7.65 5.71
N ARG A 132 12.52 7.47 4.59
CA ARG A 132 13.17 6.20 4.26
C ARG A 132 14.23 5.84 5.29
N GLU A 133 15.00 6.82 5.74
CA GLU A 133 16.06 6.68 6.71
C GLU A 133 15.50 6.15 8.04
N VAL A 134 14.42 6.76 8.52
CA VAL A 134 13.76 6.40 9.80
C VAL A 134 13.23 4.96 9.75
N VAL A 135 12.53 4.58 8.69
CA VAL A 135 11.96 3.22 8.61
C VAL A 135 13.04 2.16 8.35
N GLN A 136 14.10 2.51 7.62
CA GLN A 136 15.21 1.60 7.34
C GLN A 136 16.04 1.29 8.59
N SER A 137 16.23 2.27 9.48
CA SER A 137 16.94 2.11 10.76
C SER A 137 16.04 1.67 11.93
N SER A 138 14.77 1.37 11.67
CA SER A 138 13.82 0.99 12.71
C SER A 138 14.14 -0.36 13.33
N ALA A 139 14.01 -0.47 14.65
CA ALA A 139 14.15 -1.75 15.35
C ALA A 139 13.15 -2.81 14.85
N PHE A 140 11.97 -2.37 14.35
CA PHE A 140 10.94 -3.28 13.82
C PHE A 140 11.36 -4.03 12.55
N VAL A 141 12.36 -3.54 11.81
CA VAL A 141 12.84 -4.21 10.59
C VAL A 141 14.08 -5.07 10.81
N GLU A 142 14.72 -5.01 11.97
CA GLU A 142 15.98 -5.71 12.24
C GLU A 142 15.85 -7.22 12.10
N ASN A 143 14.94 -7.84 12.86
CA ASN A 143 14.79 -9.30 12.80
C ASN A 143 14.23 -9.77 11.45
N VAL A 144 13.37 -8.97 10.82
CA VAL A 144 12.83 -9.25 9.48
C VAL A 144 13.95 -9.31 8.45
N LYS A 145 14.87 -8.33 8.48
CA LYS A 145 16.07 -8.30 7.63
C LYS A 145 17.05 -9.41 7.99
N LYS A 146 17.26 -9.70 9.28
CA LYS A 146 18.13 -10.78 9.74
C LYS A 146 17.67 -12.15 9.22
N ARG A 147 16.36 -12.35 9.14
CA ARG A 147 15.72 -13.52 8.52
C ARG A 147 15.68 -13.44 6.99
N GLY A 148 16.30 -12.44 6.38
CA GLY A 148 16.40 -12.24 4.94
C GLY A 148 15.06 -11.96 4.25
N ILE A 149 14.05 -11.51 5.00
CA ILE A 149 12.73 -11.17 4.46
C ILE A 149 12.77 -9.72 3.97
N GLU A 150 12.28 -9.49 2.77
CA GLU A 150 12.18 -8.15 2.19
C GLU A 150 11.09 -7.33 2.91
N VAL A 151 11.35 -6.05 3.17
CA VAL A 151 10.36 -5.13 3.78
C VAL A 151 10.14 -3.94 2.88
N ILE A 152 8.87 -3.62 2.61
CA ILE A 152 8.47 -2.44 1.85
C ILE A 152 8.49 -1.19 2.73
N TYR A 153 9.10 -0.12 2.23
CA TYR A 153 9.18 1.17 2.90
C TYR A 153 8.13 2.13 2.33
N MET A 154 7.23 2.56 3.21
CA MET A 154 6.14 3.47 2.90
C MET A 154 6.34 4.76 3.69
N VAL A 155 6.52 5.86 2.98
CA VAL A 155 7.02 7.11 3.59
C VAL A 155 6.15 8.32 3.25
N ASP A 156 5.11 8.13 2.43
CA ASP A 156 4.13 9.18 2.19
C ASP A 156 2.97 9.04 3.20
N PRO A 157 2.44 10.14 3.76
CA PRO A 157 1.28 10.08 4.65
C PRO A 157 0.06 9.36 4.05
N ILE A 158 -0.11 9.42 2.72
CA ILE A 158 -1.22 8.72 2.04
C ILE A 158 -1.05 7.19 2.04
N ASP A 159 0.17 6.68 2.24
CA ASP A 159 0.40 5.23 2.30
C ASP A 159 -0.37 4.57 3.46
N GLU A 160 -0.47 5.24 4.62
CA GLU A 160 -1.27 4.79 5.76
C GLU A 160 -2.73 4.55 5.38
N TYR A 161 -3.31 5.44 4.57
CA TYR A 161 -4.68 5.31 4.08
C TYR A 161 -4.81 4.25 2.99
N ALA A 162 -3.78 4.07 2.16
CA ALA A 162 -3.78 3.07 1.10
C ALA A 162 -3.71 1.65 1.67
N VAL A 163 -2.81 1.37 2.62
CA VAL A 163 -2.65 0.02 3.21
C VAL A 163 -3.79 -0.38 4.15
N GLN A 164 -4.57 0.58 4.65
CA GLN A 164 -5.82 0.26 5.35
C GLN A 164 -6.85 -0.40 4.41
N GLN A 165 -6.83 -0.05 3.11
CA GLN A 165 -7.76 -0.57 2.10
C GLN A 165 -7.16 -1.73 1.29
N LEU A 166 -5.85 -1.73 1.04
CA LEU A 166 -5.13 -2.80 0.34
C LEU A 166 -4.76 -3.92 1.32
N LYS A 167 -5.71 -4.81 1.59
CA LYS A 167 -5.53 -5.92 2.54
C LYS A 167 -4.66 -7.07 1.99
N GLU A 168 -4.73 -7.29 0.69
CA GLU A 168 -4.02 -8.38 0.01
C GLU A 168 -3.58 -7.97 -1.40
N TYR A 169 -2.52 -8.61 -1.88
CA TYR A 169 -2.03 -8.54 -3.26
C TYR A 169 -1.63 -9.94 -3.73
N GLU A 170 -2.14 -10.39 -4.89
CA GLU A 170 -1.94 -11.77 -5.40
C GLU A 170 -2.18 -12.89 -4.36
N GLY A 171 -3.18 -12.70 -3.49
CA GLY A 171 -3.53 -13.65 -2.43
C GLY A 171 -2.58 -13.64 -1.22
N LYS A 172 -1.60 -12.74 -1.18
CA LYS A 172 -0.70 -12.51 -0.04
C LYS A 172 -1.22 -11.34 0.78
N THR A 173 -1.34 -11.53 2.09
CA THR A 173 -1.79 -10.46 2.99
C THR A 173 -0.68 -9.44 3.21
N LEU A 174 -1.04 -8.16 3.36
CA LEU A 174 -0.10 -7.11 3.72
C LEU A 174 -0.05 -6.97 5.25
N VAL A 175 1.14 -7.11 5.84
CA VAL A 175 1.35 -7.10 7.29
C VAL A 175 2.34 -5.99 7.66
N SER A 176 1.90 -5.10 8.56
CA SER A 176 2.80 -4.10 9.14
C SER A 176 3.70 -4.73 10.19
N VAL A 177 5.00 -4.47 10.11
CA VAL A 177 5.99 -4.91 11.12
C VAL A 177 5.88 -4.14 12.44
N THR A 178 5.16 -3.01 12.46
CA THR A 178 4.97 -2.19 13.67
C THR A 178 3.80 -2.66 14.52
N LYS A 179 2.88 -3.48 13.98
CA LYS A 179 1.70 -3.97 14.69
C LYS A 179 2.05 -5.15 15.60
N GLU A 180 1.28 -5.34 16.67
CA GLU A 180 1.42 -6.53 17.51
C GLU A 180 1.12 -7.82 16.72
N GLY A 181 1.57 -8.97 17.23
CA GLY A 181 1.31 -10.26 16.59
C GLY A 181 2.00 -10.44 15.24
N LEU A 182 3.15 -9.77 15.03
CA LEU A 182 3.96 -9.98 13.83
C LEU A 182 4.46 -11.42 13.83
N GLU A 183 3.87 -12.26 12.97
CA GLU A 183 4.32 -13.60 12.71
C GLU A 183 5.35 -13.58 11.58
N LEU A 184 6.57 -13.97 11.91
CA LEU A 184 7.63 -14.23 10.95
C LEU A 184 7.75 -15.76 10.77
N PRO A 185 8.16 -16.25 9.60
CA PRO A 185 8.48 -17.65 9.43
C PRO A 185 9.56 -18.09 10.44
N GLU A 186 9.27 -19.14 11.20
CA GLU A 186 10.08 -19.68 12.30
C GLU A 186 10.23 -21.17 12.15
N ASP A 187 11.39 -21.69 12.55
CA ASP A 187 11.55 -23.11 12.80
C ASP A 187 11.04 -23.49 14.20
N GLU A 188 10.87 -24.79 14.44
CA GLU A 188 10.34 -25.31 15.70
C GLU A 188 11.29 -25.09 16.89
N GLU A 189 12.59 -24.94 16.64
CA GLU A 189 13.59 -24.68 17.69
C GLU A 189 13.51 -23.23 18.17
N GLU A 190 13.39 -22.26 17.24
CA GLU A 190 13.18 -20.85 17.55
C GLU A 190 11.89 -20.63 18.33
N LYS A 191 10.79 -21.29 17.93
CA LYS A 191 9.52 -21.23 18.68
C LYS A 191 9.69 -21.73 20.11
N LYS A 192 10.34 -22.88 20.29
CA LYS A 192 10.57 -23.44 21.61
C LYS A 192 11.42 -22.52 22.48
N ARG A 193 12.50 -21.96 21.94
CA ARG A 193 13.34 -20.96 22.64
C ARG A 193 12.55 -19.70 23.02
N PHE A 194 11.64 -19.26 22.15
CA PHE A 194 10.77 -18.12 22.43
C PHE A 194 9.77 -18.42 23.55
N GLU A 195 9.18 -19.61 23.57
CA GLU A 195 8.30 -20.06 24.66
C GLU A 195 9.03 -20.16 26.00
N GLU A 196 10.23 -20.75 26.00
CA GLU A 196 11.10 -20.84 27.19
C GLU A 196 11.46 -19.44 27.72
N ALA A 197 11.90 -18.52 26.84
CA ALA A 197 12.20 -17.15 27.22
C ALA A 197 10.94 -16.40 27.72
N THR A 198 9.79 -16.62 27.11
CA THR A 198 8.53 -16.00 27.54
C THR A 198 8.15 -16.44 28.95
N ALA A 199 8.35 -17.72 29.28
CA ALA A 199 8.13 -18.24 30.62
C ALA A 199 9.17 -17.71 31.62
N GLU A 200 10.45 -17.67 31.24
CA GLU A 200 11.54 -17.17 32.09
C GLU A 200 11.34 -15.69 32.47
N TYR A 201 10.97 -14.86 31.51
CA TYR A 201 10.81 -13.41 31.71
C TYR A 201 9.41 -12.97 32.12
N GLU A 202 8.47 -13.90 32.38
CA GLU A 202 7.10 -13.57 32.77
C GLU A 202 7.06 -12.73 34.06
N GLY A 203 7.90 -13.10 35.05
CA GLY A 203 8.03 -12.35 36.30
C GLY A 203 8.54 -10.93 36.09
N LEU A 204 9.54 -10.75 35.23
CA LEU A 204 10.07 -9.43 34.89
C LEU A 204 9.01 -8.56 34.19
N CYS A 205 8.27 -9.13 33.23
CA CYS A 205 7.22 -8.42 32.52
C CYS A 205 6.14 -7.89 33.48
N LYS A 206 5.75 -8.68 34.50
CA LYS A 206 4.79 -8.25 35.53
C LYS A 206 5.32 -7.06 36.34
N VAL A 207 6.56 -7.14 36.82
CA VAL A 207 7.19 -6.04 37.58
C VAL A 207 7.27 -4.76 36.74
N VAL A 208 7.71 -4.86 35.47
CA VAL A 208 7.78 -3.70 34.57
C VAL A 208 6.39 -3.11 34.30
N LYS A 209 5.38 -3.96 34.10
CA LYS A 209 3.98 -3.52 33.91
C LYS A 209 3.45 -2.80 35.16
N GLU A 210 3.76 -3.27 36.37
CA GLU A 210 3.38 -2.59 37.62
C GLU A 210 4.05 -1.21 37.73
N ILE A 211 5.35 -1.11 37.39
CA ILE A 211 6.08 0.17 37.38
C ILE A 211 5.50 1.15 36.35
N LEU A 212 5.11 0.65 35.18
CA LEU A 212 4.60 1.43 34.06
C LEU A 212 3.08 1.43 33.95
N ASP A 213 2.36 1.11 35.04
CA ASP A 213 0.92 0.81 35.08
C ASP A 213 0.07 1.58 34.07
N LYS A 214 -0.03 2.91 34.21
CA LYS A 214 -0.86 3.77 33.35
C LYS A 214 -0.18 4.24 32.07
N LYS A 215 1.07 3.84 31.83
CA LYS A 215 1.89 4.27 30.68
C LYS A 215 1.89 3.25 29.54
N VAL A 216 1.74 1.96 29.84
CA VAL A 216 1.74 0.89 28.84
C VAL A 216 0.57 -0.06 29.09
N GLU A 217 -0.04 -0.59 28.03
CA GLU A 217 -1.17 -1.52 28.16
C GLU A 217 -0.70 -2.92 28.58
N LYS A 218 0.37 -3.42 27.94
CA LYS A 218 0.92 -4.77 28.14
C LYS A 218 2.45 -4.76 27.98
N VAL A 219 3.13 -5.58 28.77
CA VAL A 219 4.57 -5.86 28.65
C VAL A 219 4.73 -7.34 28.32
N THR A 220 5.48 -7.65 27.25
CA THR A 220 5.66 -9.02 26.77
C THR A 220 7.00 -9.17 26.07
N VAL A 221 7.52 -10.40 26.03
CA VAL A 221 8.72 -10.74 25.27
C VAL A 221 8.37 -10.73 23.78
N SER A 222 9.25 -10.19 22.93
CA SER A 222 9.10 -10.26 21.49
C SER A 222 10.40 -10.65 20.83
N ASN A 223 10.33 -11.54 19.85
CA ASN A 223 11.46 -11.95 19.03
C ASN A 223 11.74 -11.00 17.85
N ARG A 224 10.96 -9.92 17.69
CA ARG A 224 11.12 -8.97 16.58
C ARG A 224 12.32 -8.03 16.73
N LEU A 225 12.79 -7.82 17.96
CA LEU A 225 13.88 -6.90 18.31
C LEU A 225 15.20 -7.66 18.32
N VAL A 226 16.28 -7.05 17.81
CA VAL A 226 17.62 -7.68 17.81
C VAL A 226 18.61 -6.90 18.66
N THR A 227 18.77 -5.61 18.39
CA THR A 227 19.75 -4.76 19.09
C THR A 227 19.11 -3.84 20.13
N SER A 228 17.80 -3.62 20.03
CA SER A 228 17.03 -2.83 21.00
C SER A 228 16.68 -3.66 22.23
N PRO A 229 16.86 -3.12 23.45
CA PRO A 229 16.33 -3.70 24.68
C PRO A 229 14.80 -3.58 24.78
#